data_AF-A0A7N8YCJ6-F1
#
_entry.id   AF-A0A7N8YCJ6-F1
#
_cell.length_a   1.000
_cell.length_b   1.000
_cell.length_c   1.000
_cell.angle_alpha   90.00
_cell.angle_beta   90.00
_cell.angle_gamma   90.00
#
_symmetry.space_group_name_H-M   'P 1'
#
loop_
_entity.id
_entity.type
_entity.pdbx_description
1 polymer ?
#
loop_
_entity_poly.entity_id
_entity_poly.type
_entity_poly.pdbx_seq_one_letter_code
_entity_poly.pdbx_strand_id
1 'polypeptide(L)'
;CRYKPSAPAKLNVLSVMSPAGCSHVNGYKVDNWKQNLRVIYQCFVWSGTAETRRRKAKSCICHMCGAHLNRLHSCLYCVFFGCFTKKHIHEHAKNKRHNLAIDLLYGGIYCFVCQDYIYDKDMEQIAKEEQRKAWKLQGIGEKYTTWEPTKRELELLRHNPKRRKITTNCTIGLRGLINLGNTCFMNCIVQALTHTPLLRDFFLSDRHKCEMQSNSCLVCEMSQLFQEFYSGHRSPHIPFRLLHLVWTHARHLAGYEQQDAHEFLIAALDVLHRHCKGDTINDNGKKANNPNHCNCIIDQIFTGGLQSDVTCQVCHGVSTTIDPFWDISLDLPGSSTPFWPLSPGGDGSTVNGESHLSGSTTLTDCLRRFTRPEHLGSSAKIKCGGCHSYQESTKQLTMKKLPIVACFHLKRFEHSAKLRRKITTYVSFPLELDMTPFMASSKESRMNGQYQQTVDVLNNDNKYSLFAVVNHQGTLESGHYTSFIRQHKDQWFKCDDAIITKASIKDVLDSEGYLLFYHKQFLEYE
;
A
#
# COMPACT_ATOMS: atom_id res chain seq x y z
N CYS A 1 13.12 -52.17 45.09
CA CYS A 1 11.79 -51.61 45.42
C CYS A 1 10.84 -51.83 44.26
N ARG A 2 9.75 -52.59 44.50
CA ARG A 2 8.69 -52.89 43.54
C ARG A 2 7.87 -51.62 43.28
N TYR A 3 7.64 -51.25 42.02
CA TYR A 3 6.59 -50.31 41.63
C TYR A 3 5.55 -51.03 40.77
N LYS A 4 4.30 -51.03 41.25
CA LYS A 4 3.13 -51.61 40.61
C LYS A 4 2.71 -50.78 39.38
N PRO A 5 2.13 -51.39 38.34
CA PRO A 5 1.46 -50.67 37.26
C PRO A 5 0.06 -50.24 37.70
N SER A 6 -0.25 -48.95 37.57
CA SER A 6 -1.60 -48.39 37.74
C SER A 6 -2.38 -48.42 36.41
N ALA A 7 -3.66 -48.78 36.52
CA ALA A 7 -4.63 -49.01 35.44
C ALA A 7 -4.81 -47.84 34.45
N PRO A 8 -5.30 -48.12 33.21
CA PRO A 8 -5.52 -47.09 32.20
C PRO A 8 -6.75 -46.22 32.55
N ALA A 9 -6.55 -44.91 32.54
CA ALA A 9 -7.62 -43.93 32.63
C ALA A 9 -8.52 -44.02 31.38
N LYS A 10 -9.83 -44.11 31.61
CA LYS A 10 -10.86 -44.04 30.56
C LYS A 10 -10.77 -42.67 29.87
N LEU A 11 -10.32 -42.65 28.61
CA LEU A 11 -10.52 -41.51 27.73
C LEU A 11 -12.02 -41.36 27.47
N ASN A 12 -12.59 -40.26 27.96
CA ASN A 12 -13.86 -39.76 27.46
C ASN A 12 -13.68 -39.42 25.98
N VAL A 13 -14.47 -40.10 25.14
CA VAL A 13 -14.56 -39.87 23.71
C VAL A 13 -15.08 -38.45 23.49
N LEU A 14 -14.17 -37.51 23.24
CA LEU A 14 -14.50 -36.24 22.60
C LEU A 14 -15.09 -36.58 21.23
N SER A 15 -16.34 -36.18 21.01
CA SER A 15 -17.05 -36.28 19.74
C SER A 15 -16.28 -35.48 18.68
N VAL A 16 -15.38 -36.17 17.97
CA VAL A 16 -14.68 -35.68 16.79
C VAL A 16 -15.73 -35.29 15.74
N MET A 17 -15.70 -34.04 15.26
CA MET A 17 -16.56 -33.59 14.17
C MET A 17 -16.41 -34.52 12.97
N SER A 18 -17.55 -35.03 12.48
CA SER A 18 -17.60 -35.85 11.27
C SER A 18 -17.14 -35.04 10.04
N PRO A 19 -16.46 -35.65 9.06
CA PRO A 19 -16.17 -35.04 7.76
C PRO A 19 -17.41 -34.49 7.01
N ALA A 20 -18.62 -34.90 7.44
CA ALA A 20 -19.89 -34.46 6.88
C ALA A 20 -20.46 -33.15 7.48
N GLY A 21 -19.72 -32.46 8.36
CA GLY A 21 -20.18 -31.23 9.01
C GLY A 21 -21.07 -31.49 10.24
N CYS A 22 -21.64 -30.42 10.81
CA CYS A 22 -22.47 -30.50 12.02
C CYS A 22 -23.87 -31.05 11.71
N SER A 23 -24.20 -32.25 12.21
CA SER A 23 -25.50 -32.90 11.99
C SER A 23 -26.69 -32.08 12.53
N HIS A 24 -26.48 -31.26 13.57
CA HIS A 24 -27.51 -30.38 14.14
C HIS A 24 -27.97 -29.29 13.17
N VAL A 25 -27.13 -28.93 12.21
CA VAL A 25 -27.47 -27.98 11.14
C VAL A 25 -28.52 -28.55 10.22
N ASN A 26 -28.43 -29.85 9.90
CA ASN A 26 -29.41 -30.51 9.04
C ASN A 26 -30.80 -30.50 9.68
N GLY A 27 -30.89 -30.58 11.01
CA GLY A 27 -32.15 -30.41 11.74
C GLY A 27 -32.72 -28.99 11.73
N TYR A 28 -31.89 -27.98 11.43
CA TYR A 28 -32.34 -26.59 11.25
C TYR A 28 -32.66 -26.23 9.79
N LYS A 29 -32.06 -26.93 8.82
CA LYS A 29 -32.29 -26.72 7.37
C LYS A 29 -33.67 -27.22 6.91
N VAL A 30 -34.71 -26.93 7.68
CA VAL A 30 -36.14 -27.17 7.40
C VAL A 30 -36.82 -25.88 6.91
N ASP A 31 -38.09 -25.94 6.52
CA ASP A 31 -38.84 -24.87 5.83
C ASP A 31 -38.43 -23.43 6.16
N ASN A 32 -38.20 -22.61 5.11
CA ASN A 32 -37.85 -21.18 5.17
C ASN A 32 -36.55 -20.80 5.91
N TRP A 33 -35.70 -21.75 6.32
CA TRP A 33 -34.44 -21.46 7.02
C TRP A 33 -33.55 -20.44 6.29
N LYS A 34 -33.47 -20.51 4.95
CA LYS A 34 -32.66 -19.58 4.14
C LYS A 34 -33.14 -18.14 4.29
N GLN A 35 -34.46 -17.93 4.24
CA GLN A 35 -35.06 -16.61 4.35
C GLN A 35 -34.88 -16.05 5.76
N ASN A 36 -35.11 -16.88 6.78
CA ASN A 36 -34.91 -16.49 8.18
C ASN A 36 -33.45 -16.09 8.45
N LEU A 37 -32.49 -16.90 7.97
CA LEU A 37 -31.07 -16.60 8.11
C LEU A 37 -30.68 -15.30 7.39
N ARG A 38 -31.19 -15.06 6.18
CA ARG A 38 -30.97 -13.80 5.45
C ARG A 38 -31.47 -12.59 6.23
N VAL A 39 -32.66 -12.67 6.82
CA VAL A 39 -33.22 -11.57 7.63
C VAL A 39 -32.31 -11.27 8.82
N ILE A 40 -31.77 -12.30 9.49
CA ILE A 40 -30.85 -12.09 10.62
C ILE A 40 -29.57 -11.38 10.17
N TYR A 41 -28.96 -11.82 9.06
CA TYR A 41 -27.78 -11.15 8.50
C TYR A 41 -28.06 -9.70 8.09
N GLN A 42 -29.17 -9.45 7.42
CA GLN A 42 -29.56 -8.11 6.96
C GLN A 42 -29.85 -7.16 8.12
N CYS A 43 -30.62 -7.60 9.11
CA CYS A 43 -31.10 -6.72 10.17
C CYS A 43 -30.10 -6.57 11.31
N PHE A 44 -29.44 -7.65 11.72
CA PHE A 44 -28.73 -7.70 13.00
C PHE A 44 -27.22 -7.91 12.88
N VAL A 45 -26.72 -8.51 11.80
CA VAL A 45 -25.27 -8.69 11.59
C VAL A 45 -24.70 -7.50 10.80
N TRP A 46 -25.08 -7.35 9.52
CA TRP A 46 -24.47 -6.39 8.60
C TRP A 46 -25.15 -5.01 8.56
N SER A 47 -26.48 -4.95 8.70
CA SER A 47 -27.26 -3.70 8.81
C SER A 47 -26.90 -2.62 7.76
N GLY A 48 -27.00 -2.98 6.47
CA GLY A 48 -26.60 -2.12 5.35
C GLY A 48 -27.39 -0.80 5.23
N THR A 49 -28.66 -0.77 5.64
CA THR A 49 -29.56 0.39 5.48
C THR A 49 -29.75 1.17 6.78
N ALA A 50 -30.15 2.45 6.69
CA ALA A 50 -30.47 3.25 7.88
C ALA A 50 -31.60 2.63 8.73
N GLU A 51 -32.57 1.98 8.09
CA GLU A 51 -33.64 1.27 8.77
C GLU A 51 -33.14 0.06 9.57
N THR A 52 -32.31 -0.80 8.95
CA THR A 52 -31.75 -1.98 9.62
C THR A 52 -30.82 -1.59 10.76
N ARG A 53 -30.05 -0.50 10.64
CA ARG A 53 -29.27 0.06 11.76
C ARG A 53 -30.15 0.50 12.94
N ARG A 54 -31.27 1.18 12.66
CA ARG A 54 -32.25 1.56 13.70
C ARG A 54 -32.86 0.33 14.37
N ARG A 55 -33.17 -0.73 13.62
CA ARG A 55 -33.67 -2.00 14.19
C ARG A 55 -32.62 -2.68 15.06
N LYS A 56 -31.36 -2.77 14.61
CA LYS A 56 -30.24 -3.31 15.39
C LYS A 56 -30.06 -2.54 16.71
N ALA A 57 -30.06 -1.21 16.66
CA ALA A 57 -29.91 -0.36 17.84
C ALA A 57 -31.05 -0.51 18.86
N LYS A 58 -32.28 -0.82 18.42
CA LYS A 58 -33.43 -1.01 19.32
C LYS A 58 -33.55 -2.43 19.88
N SER A 59 -33.16 -3.44 19.09
CA SER A 59 -33.49 -4.84 19.39
C SER A 59 -32.32 -5.69 19.85
N CYS A 60 -31.06 -5.27 19.61
CA CYS A 60 -29.88 -6.04 20.04
C CYS A 60 -29.53 -5.80 21.51
N ILE A 61 -30.41 -6.27 22.39
CA ILE A 61 -30.21 -6.32 23.84
C ILE A 61 -30.29 -7.77 24.33
N CYS A 62 -29.50 -8.11 25.34
CA CYS A 62 -29.71 -9.40 26.00
C CYS A 62 -31.05 -9.39 26.75
N HIS A 63 -31.94 -10.31 26.40
CA HIS A 63 -33.28 -10.40 26.99
C HIS A 63 -33.30 -10.71 28.50
N MET A 64 -32.19 -11.21 29.05
CA MET A 64 -32.06 -11.54 30.47
C MET A 64 -31.46 -10.41 31.31
N CYS A 65 -30.54 -9.61 30.76
CA CYS A 65 -29.78 -8.63 31.55
C CYS A 65 -29.70 -7.22 30.93
N GLY A 66 -30.37 -6.98 29.80
CA GLY A 66 -30.41 -5.68 29.14
C GLY A 66 -29.10 -5.20 28.53
N ALA A 67 -28.04 -6.02 28.53
CA ALA A 67 -26.73 -5.62 28.03
C ALA A 67 -26.72 -5.41 26.50
N HIS A 68 -26.10 -4.32 26.04
CA HIS A 68 -26.08 -3.85 24.65
C HIS A 68 -24.75 -4.12 23.89
N LEU A 69 -23.63 -4.27 24.62
CA LEU A 69 -22.25 -4.26 24.05
C LEU A 69 -21.45 -5.56 24.32
N ASN A 70 -22.06 -6.55 24.96
CA ASN A 70 -21.43 -7.85 25.14
C ASN A 70 -21.65 -8.72 23.90
N ARG A 71 -20.69 -9.59 23.55
CA ARG A 71 -20.79 -10.59 22.46
C ARG A 71 -22.16 -11.28 22.48
N LEU A 72 -23.08 -10.78 21.65
CA LEU A 72 -24.50 -11.10 21.67
C LEU A 72 -24.78 -12.13 20.60
N HIS A 73 -25.59 -13.12 20.95
CA HIS A 73 -25.99 -14.17 20.04
C HIS A 73 -27.51 -14.17 19.85
N SER A 74 -27.93 -14.33 18.61
CA SER A 74 -29.34 -14.54 18.25
C SER A 74 -29.61 -16.02 18.07
N CYS A 75 -30.64 -16.52 18.75
CA CYS A 75 -31.08 -17.91 18.59
C CYS A 75 -31.65 -18.13 17.17
N LEU A 76 -31.23 -19.20 16.49
CA LEU A 76 -31.74 -19.44 15.12
C LEU A 76 -33.19 -19.96 15.09
N TYR A 77 -33.68 -20.50 16.20
CA TYR A 77 -35.00 -21.12 16.31
C TYR A 77 -36.10 -20.17 16.83
N CYS A 78 -35.75 -19.03 17.42
CA CYS A 78 -36.73 -18.09 18.00
C CYS A 78 -36.15 -16.68 18.15
N VAL A 79 -36.99 -15.71 18.51
CA VAL A 79 -36.63 -14.29 18.63
C VAL A 79 -35.79 -13.94 19.89
N PHE A 80 -35.04 -14.89 20.44
CA PHE A 80 -34.27 -14.68 21.68
C PHE A 80 -32.84 -14.19 21.42
N PHE A 81 -32.43 -13.16 22.16
CA PHE A 81 -31.07 -12.62 22.17
C PHE A 81 -30.41 -12.83 23.53
N GLY A 82 -29.28 -13.52 23.56
CA GLY A 82 -28.55 -13.87 24.78
C GLY A 82 -27.08 -13.47 24.72
N CYS A 83 -26.53 -12.92 25.81
CA CYS A 83 -25.11 -12.63 25.86
C CYS A 83 -24.30 -13.92 26.10
N PHE A 84 -23.14 -13.99 25.44
CA PHE A 84 -22.24 -15.13 25.56
C PHE A 84 -21.46 -15.10 26.89
N THR A 85 -21.05 -13.91 27.33
CA THR A 85 -20.18 -13.69 28.51
C THR A 85 -20.81 -14.19 29.81
N LYS A 86 -22.09 -13.88 30.05
CA LYS A 86 -22.86 -14.37 31.21
C LYS A 86 -23.60 -15.68 30.94
N LYS A 87 -23.30 -16.36 29.83
CA LYS A 87 -23.89 -17.66 29.45
C LYS A 87 -25.42 -17.70 29.29
N HIS A 88 -26.12 -16.57 29.20
CA HIS A 88 -27.57 -16.56 29.00
C HIS A 88 -28.03 -17.26 27.71
N ILE A 89 -27.24 -17.16 26.63
CA ILE A 89 -27.54 -17.92 25.41
C ILE A 89 -27.33 -19.43 25.59
N HIS A 90 -26.38 -19.85 26.43
CA HIS A 90 -26.14 -21.26 26.74
C HIS A 90 -27.25 -21.84 27.60
N GLU A 91 -27.73 -21.09 28.59
CA GLU A 91 -28.88 -21.46 29.42
C GLU A 91 -30.14 -21.58 28.58
N HIS A 92 -30.40 -20.62 27.68
CA HIS A 92 -31.50 -20.68 26.73
C HIS A 92 -31.41 -21.92 25.83
N ALA A 93 -30.24 -22.18 25.24
CA ALA A 93 -30.00 -23.35 24.40
C ALA A 93 -30.28 -24.65 25.16
N LYS A 94 -29.84 -24.76 26.42
CA LYS A 94 -30.08 -25.93 27.28
C LYS A 94 -31.55 -26.09 27.64
N ASN A 95 -32.22 -25.02 28.04
CA ASN A 95 -33.60 -25.06 28.54
C ASN A 95 -34.63 -25.28 27.43
N LYS A 96 -34.43 -24.66 26.26
CA LYS A 96 -35.34 -24.76 25.11
C LYS A 96 -34.92 -25.81 24.09
N ARG A 97 -33.75 -26.45 24.28
CA ARG A 97 -33.12 -27.37 23.31
C ARG A 97 -32.87 -26.70 21.95
N HIS A 98 -32.55 -25.41 21.97
CA HIS A 98 -32.22 -24.62 20.78
C HIS A 98 -30.71 -24.60 20.57
N ASN A 99 -30.22 -25.54 19.77
CA ASN A 99 -28.79 -25.88 19.74
C ASN A 99 -27.91 -24.96 18.89
N LEU A 100 -28.49 -23.99 18.20
CA LEU A 100 -27.80 -23.13 17.24
C LEU A 100 -28.11 -21.66 17.51
N ALA A 101 -27.06 -20.84 17.48
CA ALA A 101 -27.17 -19.39 17.52
C ALA A 101 -26.13 -18.74 16.62
N ILE A 102 -26.41 -17.53 16.17
CA ILE A 102 -25.49 -16.72 15.36
C ILE A 102 -24.89 -15.60 16.20
N ASP A 103 -23.58 -15.45 16.13
CA ASP A 103 -22.83 -14.34 16.71
C ASP A 103 -23.10 -13.06 15.91
N LEU A 104 -23.66 -12.05 16.55
CA LEU A 104 -24.07 -10.81 15.86
C LEU A 104 -22.91 -9.87 15.56
N LEU A 105 -21.71 -10.12 16.12
CA LEU A 105 -20.52 -9.33 15.87
C LEU A 105 -19.82 -9.77 14.58
N TYR A 106 -19.66 -11.08 14.39
CA TYR A 106 -18.90 -11.65 13.26
C TYR A 106 -19.77 -12.41 12.25
N GLY A 107 -21.01 -12.74 12.60
CA GLY A 107 -21.91 -13.54 11.78
C GLY A 107 -21.65 -15.05 11.83
N GLY A 108 -20.73 -15.52 12.67
CA GLY A 108 -20.43 -16.95 12.80
C GLY A 108 -21.57 -17.72 13.50
N ILE A 109 -21.89 -18.91 13.00
CA ILE A 109 -22.93 -19.78 13.60
C ILE A 109 -22.28 -20.75 14.58
N TYR A 110 -22.75 -20.75 15.83
CA TYR A 110 -22.24 -21.58 16.89
C TYR A 110 -23.21 -22.70 17.24
N CYS A 111 -22.69 -23.93 17.38
CA CYS A 111 -23.45 -25.07 17.88
C CYS A 111 -23.12 -25.35 19.35
N PHE A 112 -24.13 -25.28 20.22
CA PHE A 112 -23.95 -25.54 21.65
C PHE A 112 -23.69 -27.02 21.98
N VAL A 113 -24.07 -27.94 21.08
CA VAL A 113 -23.84 -29.38 21.26
C VAL A 113 -22.44 -29.78 20.80
N CYS A 114 -22.00 -29.29 19.63
CA CYS A 114 -20.64 -29.51 19.15
C CYS A 114 -19.59 -28.67 19.88
N GLN A 115 -20.02 -27.60 20.57
CA GLN A 115 -19.16 -26.62 21.22
C GLN A 115 -18.18 -25.95 20.26
N ASP A 116 -18.61 -25.75 19.02
CA ASP A 116 -17.77 -25.19 17.96
C ASP A 116 -18.60 -24.36 16.97
N TYR A 117 -17.89 -23.52 16.22
CA TYR A 117 -18.42 -22.81 15.07
C TYR A 117 -18.64 -23.75 13.88
N ILE A 118 -19.71 -23.49 13.14
CA ILE A 118 -20.16 -24.29 12.03
C ILE A 118 -19.76 -23.61 10.72
N TYR A 119 -19.07 -24.36 9.88
CA TYR A 119 -18.68 -23.98 8.51
C TYR A 119 -19.51 -24.76 7.49
N ASP A 120 -20.78 -24.38 7.34
CA ASP A 120 -21.70 -24.97 6.36
C ASP A 120 -21.74 -24.14 5.07
N LYS A 121 -21.52 -24.79 3.93
CA LYS A 121 -21.38 -24.14 2.63
C LYS A 121 -22.57 -23.24 2.25
N ASP A 122 -23.80 -23.70 2.48
CA ASP A 122 -24.99 -22.93 2.09
C ASP A 122 -25.17 -21.71 3.00
N MET A 123 -24.92 -21.88 4.30
CA MET A 123 -25.00 -20.80 5.29
C MET A 123 -23.92 -19.74 5.07
N GLU A 124 -22.69 -20.16 4.75
CA GLU A 124 -21.57 -19.27 4.40
C GLU A 124 -21.85 -18.50 3.11
N GLN A 125 -22.42 -19.15 2.10
CA GLN A 125 -22.81 -18.48 0.87
C GLN A 125 -23.84 -17.37 1.14
N ILE A 126 -24.86 -17.64 1.95
CA ILE A 126 -25.84 -16.64 2.37
C ILE A 126 -25.17 -15.49 3.13
N ALA A 127 -24.28 -15.80 4.07
CA ALA A 127 -23.55 -14.79 4.85
C ALA A 127 -22.77 -13.83 3.93
N LYS A 128 -22.02 -14.38 2.96
CA LYS A 128 -21.22 -13.64 1.98
C LYS A 128 -22.08 -12.81 1.02
N GLU A 129 -23.21 -13.34 0.57
CA GLU A 129 -24.16 -12.62 -0.30
C GLU A 129 -24.74 -11.40 0.40
N GLU A 130 -25.22 -11.56 1.64
CA GLU A 130 -25.82 -10.45 2.40
C GLU A 130 -24.78 -9.44 2.85
N GLN A 131 -23.56 -9.88 3.16
CA GLN A 131 -22.44 -9.00 3.45
C GLN A 131 -22.11 -8.10 2.24
N ARG A 132 -21.99 -8.68 1.04
CA ARG A 132 -21.75 -7.92 -0.21
C ARG A 132 -22.86 -6.92 -0.51
N LYS A 133 -24.13 -7.29 -0.31
CA LYS A 133 -25.26 -6.36 -0.48
C LYS A 133 -25.19 -5.20 0.50
N ALA A 134 -24.88 -5.47 1.77
CA ALA A 134 -24.76 -4.44 2.79
C ALA A 134 -23.62 -3.46 2.48
N TRP A 135 -22.46 -3.95 2.03
CA TRP A 135 -21.34 -3.08 1.62
C TRP A 135 -21.68 -2.21 0.42
N LYS A 136 -22.30 -2.78 -0.63
CA LYS A 136 -22.78 -2.00 -1.79
C LYS A 136 -23.73 -0.88 -1.38
N LEU A 137 -24.65 -1.14 -0.45
CA LEU A 137 -25.58 -0.13 0.07
C LEU A 137 -24.92 0.94 0.94
N GLN A 138 -23.76 0.64 1.53
CA GLN A 138 -22.96 1.56 2.34
C GLN A 138 -21.93 2.34 1.50
N GLY A 139 -21.85 2.10 0.19
CA GLY A 139 -20.84 2.70 -0.68
C GLY A 139 -19.43 2.17 -0.44
N ILE A 140 -19.28 1.07 0.31
CA ILE A 140 -18.00 0.40 0.54
C ILE A 140 -17.73 -0.51 -0.66
N GLY A 141 -16.55 -0.38 -1.27
CA GLY A 141 -16.11 -1.22 -2.39
C GLY A 141 -16.13 -2.73 -2.06
N GLU A 142 -16.04 -3.58 -3.10
CA GLU A 142 -15.92 -5.03 -2.89
C GLU A 142 -14.62 -5.34 -2.14
N LYS A 143 -14.72 -5.66 -0.84
CA LYS A 143 -13.57 -6.15 -0.07
C LYS A 143 -13.12 -7.51 -0.59
N TYR A 144 -11.83 -7.78 -0.42
CA TYR A 144 -11.21 -9.06 -0.76
C TYR A 144 -12.00 -10.24 -0.17
N THR A 145 -12.43 -11.15 -1.02
CA THR A 145 -12.98 -12.44 -0.64
C THR A 145 -11.94 -13.52 -0.89
N THR A 146 -11.88 -14.52 -0.01
CA THR A 146 -11.04 -15.70 -0.23
C THR A 146 -11.42 -16.34 -1.57
N TRP A 147 -10.44 -16.49 -2.46
CA TRP A 147 -10.67 -17.06 -3.79
C TRP A 147 -11.21 -18.48 -3.68
N GLU A 148 -12.37 -18.71 -4.30
CA GLU A 148 -12.96 -20.02 -4.48
C GLU A 148 -12.94 -20.33 -5.99
N PRO A 149 -12.14 -21.31 -6.44
CA PRO A 149 -12.02 -21.60 -7.85
C PRO A 149 -13.35 -22.11 -8.43
N THR A 150 -13.76 -21.48 -9.53
CA THR A 150 -14.87 -21.93 -10.38
C THR A 150 -14.58 -23.32 -10.96
N LYS A 151 -15.62 -24.01 -11.47
CA LYS A 151 -15.45 -25.31 -12.14
C LYS A 151 -14.42 -25.25 -13.27
N ARG A 152 -14.45 -24.17 -14.06
CA ARG A 152 -13.49 -23.91 -15.15
C ARG A 152 -12.06 -23.72 -14.62
N GLU A 153 -11.87 -22.95 -13.55
CA GLU A 153 -10.55 -22.80 -12.93
C GLU A 153 -10.06 -24.12 -12.33
N LEU A 154 -10.93 -24.90 -11.71
CA LEU A 154 -10.59 -26.24 -11.21
C LEU A 154 -10.12 -27.17 -12.34
N GLU A 155 -10.77 -27.15 -13.50
CA GLU A 155 -10.35 -27.88 -14.69
C GLU A 155 -8.96 -27.40 -15.17
N LEU A 156 -8.76 -26.09 -15.31
CA LEU A 156 -7.45 -25.51 -15.67
C LEU A 156 -6.34 -25.90 -14.69
N LEU A 157 -6.63 -25.87 -13.40
CA LEU A 157 -5.70 -26.28 -12.33
C LEU A 157 -5.43 -27.78 -12.31
N ARG A 158 -6.32 -28.62 -12.87
CA ARG A 158 -6.08 -30.06 -13.07
C ARG A 158 -5.21 -30.30 -14.29
N HIS A 159 -5.42 -29.54 -15.38
CA HIS A 159 -4.61 -29.61 -16.59
C HIS A 159 -3.17 -29.11 -16.38
N ASN A 160 -2.95 -28.18 -15.44
CA ASN A 160 -1.63 -27.67 -15.07
C ASN A 160 -1.22 -28.14 -13.66
N PRO A 161 -0.76 -29.39 -13.48
CA PRO A 161 -0.45 -29.94 -12.16
C PRO A 161 0.83 -29.39 -11.51
N LYS A 162 1.58 -28.51 -12.19
CA LYS A 162 2.78 -27.84 -11.64
C LYS A 162 2.38 -26.81 -10.57
N ARG A 163 1.80 -27.26 -9.47
CA ARG A 163 1.52 -26.44 -8.29
C ARG A 163 2.83 -26.25 -7.55
N ARG A 164 3.44 -25.08 -7.73
CA ARG A 164 4.62 -24.72 -6.95
C ARG A 164 4.16 -24.32 -5.55
N LYS A 165 4.53 -25.12 -4.56
CA LYS A 165 4.31 -24.75 -3.15
C LYS A 165 5.18 -23.51 -2.86
N ILE A 166 4.53 -22.40 -2.54
CA ILE A 166 5.22 -21.24 -1.97
C ILE A 166 5.66 -21.66 -0.57
N THR A 167 6.93 -22.06 -0.47
CA THR A 167 7.56 -22.39 0.81
C THR A 167 8.13 -21.13 1.45
N THR A 168 8.54 -21.24 2.72
CA THR A 168 9.13 -20.11 3.45
C THR A 168 10.45 -19.60 2.86
N ASN A 169 11.11 -20.39 2.01
CA ASN A 169 12.37 -20.04 1.34
C ASN A 169 12.15 -19.80 -0.17
N CYS A 170 10.93 -19.43 -0.55
CA CYS A 170 10.55 -19.20 -1.92
C CYS A 170 11.24 -17.95 -2.48
N THR A 171 11.96 -18.10 -3.58
CA THR A 171 12.59 -16.99 -4.33
C THR A 171 11.79 -16.63 -5.58
N ILE A 172 10.51 -16.99 -5.66
CA ILE A 172 9.65 -16.63 -6.79
C ILE A 172 9.52 -15.10 -6.84
N GLY A 173 9.75 -14.48 -7.99
CA GLY A 173 9.86 -13.04 -8.13
C GLY A 173 11.31 -12.54 -8.12
N LEU A 174 12.24 -13.22 -7.42
CA LEU A 174 13.67 -12.90 -7.50
C LEU A 174 14.27 -13.50 -8.77
N ARG A 175 14.50 -12.66 -9.77
CA ARG A 175 15.12 -13.09 -11.04
C ARG A 175 16.11 -12.02 -11.51
N GLY A 176 17.35 -12.42 -11.78
CA GLY A 176 18.36 -11.51 -12.33
C GLY A 176 18.00 -11.04 -13.73
N LEU A 177 18.54 -9.90 -14.14
CA LEU A 177 18.37 -9.32 -15.47
C LEU A 177 19.70 -9.25 -16.19
N ILE A 178 19.80 -9.82 -17.39
CA ILE A 178 21.01 -9.74 -18.19
C ILE A 178 21.27 -8.27 -18.57
N ASN A 179 22.49 -7.81 -18.35
CA ASN A 179 22.95 -6.53 -18.87
C ASN A 179 23.23 -6.64 -20.38
N LEU A 180 22.60 -5.78 -21.17
CA LEU A 180 22.72 -5.77 -22.64
C LEU A 180 23.76 -4.76 -23.14
N GLY A 181 24.73 -4.43 -22.29
CA GLY A 181 25.81 -3.47 -22.53
C GLY A 181 25.84 -2.43 -21.41
N ASN A 182 24.94 -1.45 -21.49
CA ASN A 182 24.84 -0.34 -20.55
C ASN A 182 23.45 -0.26 -19.90
N THR A 183 22.79 -1.41 -19.66
CA THR A 183 21.38 -1.43 -19.23
C THR A 183 21.17 -1.55 -17.73
N CYS A 184 22.21 -1.36 -16.91
CA CYS A 184 22.09 -1.47 -15.45
C CYS A 184 21.10 -0.44 -14.86
N PHE A 185 21.03 0.77 -15.44
CA PHE A 185 20.04 1.80 -15.07
C PHE A 185 18.59 1.34 -15.28
N MET A 186 18.34 0.56 -16.33
CA MET A 186 17.03 -0.04 -16.58
C MET A 186 16.79 -1.21 -15.61
N ASN A 187 17.78 -2.09 -15.47
CA ASN A 187 17.66 -3.31 -14.67
C ASN A 187 17.28 -2.99 -13.22
N CYS A 188 17.92 -2.00 -12.59
CA CYS A 188 17.60 -1.63 -11.20
C CYS A 188 16.16 -1.10 -11.04
N ILE A 189 15.66 -0.34 -12.03
CA ILE A 189 14.28 0.19 -12.05
C ILE A 189 13.27 -0.93 -12.29
N VAL A 190 13.55 -1.82 -13.24
CA VAL A 190 12.70 -2.99 -13.49
C VAL A 190 12.59 -3.87 -12.24
N GLN A 191 13.69 -4.06 -11.51
CA GLN A 191 13.65 -4.76 -10.22
C GLN A 191 12.73 -4.06 -9.21
N ALA A 192 12.81 -2.73 -9.07
CA ALA A 192 11.93 -1.99 -8.16
C ALA A 192 10.44 -2.08 -8.55
N LEU A 193 10.12 -1.95 -9.85
CA LEU A 193 8.75 -2.03 -10.35
C LEU A 193 8.16 -3.44 -10.23
N THR A 194 8.91 -4.48 -10.56
CA THR A 194 8.47 -5.90 -10.48
C THR A 194 8.25 -6.40 -9.05
N HIS A 195 8.82 -5.70 -8.07
CA HIS A 195 8.65 -5.98 -6.64
C HIS A 195 7.68 -5.02 -5.94
N THR A 196 6.99 -4.15 -6.70
CA THR A 196 5.88 -3.36 -6.18
C THR A 196 4.62 -4.24 -6.11
N PRO A 197 4.07 -4.54 -4.90
CA PRO A 197 3.01 -5.54 -4.77
C PRO A 197 1.73 -5.22 -5.55
N LEU A 198 1.32 -3.94 -5.58
CA LEU A 198 0.11 -3.54 -6.31
C LEU A 198 0.26 -3.64 -7.82
N LEU A 199 1.45 -3.37 -8.36
CA LEU A 199 1.73 -3.62 -9.78
C LEU A 199 1.67 -5.12 -10.07
N ARG A 200 2.31 -5.94 -9.22
CA ARG A 200 2.25 -7.40 -9.36
C ARG A 200 0.80 -7.90 -9.42
N ASP A 201 -0.03 -7.47 -8.47
CA ASP A 201 -1.42 -7.93 -8.39
C ASP A 201 -2.24 -7.43 -9.59
N PHE A 202 -1.98 -6.22 -10.09
CA PHE A 202 -2.60 -5.70 -11.32
C PHE A 202 -2.19 -6.51 -12.55
N PHE A 203 -0.90 -6.67 -12.81
CA PHE A 203 -0.39 -7.32 -14.02
C PHE A 203 -0.63 -8.83 -14.05
N LEU A 204 -0.75 -9.48 -12.88
CA LEU A 204 -1.11 -10.90 -12.78
C LEU A 204 -2.62 -11.16 -12.79
N SER A 205 -3.47 -10.12 -12.69
CA SER A 205 -4.94 -10.26 -12.72
C SER A 205 -5.56 -10.10 -14.11
N ASP A 206 -4.73 -10.03 -15.16
CA ASP A 206 -5.13 -9.95 -16.57
C ASP A 206 -6.21 -8.87 -16.86
N ARG A 207 -6.09 -7.73 -16.17
CA ARG A 207 -7.06 -6.63 -16.28
C ARG A 207 -6.86 -5.73 -17.50
N HIS A 208 -5.71 -5.82 -18.15
CA HIS A 208 -5.39 -4.98 -19.31
C HIS A 208 -6.02 -5.55 -20.58
N LYS A 209 -6.87 -4.76 -21.26
CA LYS A 209 -7.47 -5.13 -22.55
C LYS A 209 -6.80 -4.34 -23.67
N CYS A 210 -5.70 -4.86 -24.19
CA CYS A 210 -4.89 -4.16 -25.18
C CYS A 210 -5.63 -3.92 -26.51
N GLU A 211 -5.91 -2.65 -26.83
CA GLU A 211 -6.40 -2.21 -28.15
C GLU A 211 -5.27 -1.82 -29.13
N MET A 212 -4.03 -1.79 -28.66
CA MET A 212 -2.85 -1.48 -29.48
C MET A 212 -2.42 -2.69 -30.33
N GLN A 213 -1.67 -2.45 -31.41
CA GLN A 213 -1.09 -3.52 -32.23
C GLN A 213 -0.22 -4.46 -31.37
N SER A 214 -0.22 -5.74 -31.72
CA SER A 214 0.59 -6.75 -31.03
C SER A 214 2.06 -6.31 -30.99
N ASN A 215 2.65 -6.28 -29.79
CA ASN A 215 4.04 -5.92 -29.50
C ASN A 215 4.40 -4.43 -29.45
N SER A 216 3.44 -3.49 -29.45
CA SER A 216 3.74 -2.07 -29.22
C SER A 216 3.32 -1.56 -27.83
N CYS A 217 2.74 -2.42 -26.99
CA CYS A 217 2.20 -2.04 -25.69
C CYS A 217 3.14 -2.40 -24.55
N LEU A 218 3.71 -1.39 -23.89
CA LEU A 218 4.50 -1.57 -22.67
C LEU A 218 3.72 -2.24 -21.52
N VAL A 219 2.40 -2.06 -21.41
CA VAL A 219 1.58 -2.71 -20.38
C VAL A 219 1.53 -4.23 -20.63
N CYS A 220 1.35 -4.66 -21.88
CA CYS A 220 1.44 -6.08 -22.27
C CYS A 220 2.83 -6.68 -22.00
N GLU A 221 3.89 -5.92 -22.29
CA GLU A 221 5.26 -6.37 -22.02
C GLU A 221 5.51 -6.49 -20.51
N MET A 222 5.03 -5.53 -19.71
CA MET A 222 5.08 -5.64 -18.26
C MET A 222 4.29 -6.86 -17.76
N SER A 223 3.09 -7.13 -18.28
CA SER A 223 2.35 -8.35 -17.95
C SER A 223 3.16 -9.63 -18.22
N GLN A 224 3.80 -9.72 -19.40
CA GLN A 224 4.67 -10.85 -19.74
C GLN A 224 5.89 -10.93 -18.80
N LEU A 225 6.50 -9.79 -18.49
CA LEU A 225 7.63 -9.70 -17.57
C LEU A 225 7.27 -10.18 -16.15
N PHE A 226 6.11 -9.77 -15.63
CA PHE A 226 5.60 -10.27 -14.35
C PHE A 226 5.33 -11.78 -14.41
N GLN A 227 4.74 -12.29 -15.49
CA GLN A 227 4.58 -13.74 -15.65
C GLN A 227 5.93 -14.47 -15.66
N GLU A 228 6.94 -13.91 -16.34
CA GLU A 228 8.30 -14.45 -16.39
C GLU A 228 9.01 -14.43 -15.03
N PHE A 229 8.89 -13.35 -14.25
CA PHE A 229 9.47 -13.23 -12.91
C PHE A 229 8.81 -14.19 -11.91
N TYR A 230 7.49 -14.36 -12.00
CA TYR A 230 6.70 -15.17 -11.07
C TYR A 230 6.43 -16.60 -11.57
N SER A 231 6.91 -16.96 -12.76
CA SER A 231 6.91 -18.33 -13.31
C SER A 231 7.72 -19.32 -12.45
N GLY A 232 8.66 -18.79 -11.67
CA GLY A 232 9.64 -19.51 -10.85
C GLY A 232 10.84 -20.06 -11.63
N HIS A 233 11.07 -19.62 -12.86
CA HIS A 233 12.37 -19.79 -13.53
C HIS A 233 13.46 -18.98 -12.80
N ARG A 234 14.64 -19.57 -12.60
CA ARG A 234 15.76 -18.95 -11.87
C ARG A 234 16.83 -18.35 -12.79
N SER A 235 16.86 -18.74 -14.06
CA SER A 235 17.81 -18.20 -15.02
C SER A 235 17.56 -16.70 -15.22
N PRO A 236 18.60 -15.86 -15.33
CA PRO A 236 18.41 -14.45 -15.62
C PRO A 236 17.49 -14.22 -16.84
N HIS A 237 16.69 -13.17 -16.79
CA HIS A 237 15.80 -12.77 -17.87
C HIS A 237 16.47 -11.71 -18.76
N ILE A 238 16.11 -11.67 -20.05
CA ILE A 238 16.63 -10.74 -21.04
C ILE A 238 15.52 -9.76 -21.43
N PRO A 239 15.48 -8.54 -20.85
CA PRO A 239 14.37 -7.58 -21.04
C PRO A 239 14.51 -6.75 -22.34
N PHE A 240 14.88 -7.37 -23.47
CA PHE A 240 15.17 -6.63 -24.71
C PHE A 240 13.94 -5.93 -25.31
N ARG A 241 12.75 -6.52 -25.16
CA ARG A 241 11.49 -5.94 -25.66
C ARG A 241 11.10 -4.69 -24.87
N LEU A 242 11.22 -4.74 -23.55
CA LEU A 242 10.98 -3.59 -22.68
C LEU A 242 11.90 -2.43 -23.06
N LEU A 243 13.21 -2.70 -23.24
CA LEU A 243 14.17 -1.70 -23.68
C LEU A 243 13.77 -1.07 -25.03
N HIS A 244 13.44 -1.90 -26.02
CA HIS A 244 13.02 -1.43 -27.35
C HIS A 244 11.75 -0.56 -27.29
N LEU A 245 10.76 -0.95 -26.49
CA LEU A 245 9.51 -0.20 -26.33
C LEU A 245 9.76 1.17 -25.69
N VAL A 246 10.56 1.22 -24.61
CA VAL A 246 10.88 2.50 -23.97
C VAL A 246 11.66 3.40 -24.93
N TRP A 247 12.66 2.90 -25.66
CA TRP A 247 13.38 3.68 -26.67
C TRP A 247 12.48 4.24 -27.78
N THR A 248 11.49 3.46 -28.22
CA THR A 248 10.56 3.88 -29.28
C THR A 248 9.68 5.04 -28.82
N HIS A 249 9.26 5.03 -27.55
CA HIS A 249 8.38 6.04 -26.98
C HIS A 249 9.09 7.19 -26.24
N ALA A 250 10.35 7.00 -25.87
CA ALA A 250 11.22 7.98 -25.20
C ALA A 250 12.57 8.05 -25.93
N ARG A 251 12.56 8.68 -27.12
CA ARG A 251 13.71 8.72 -28.03
C ARG A 251 14.99 9.34 -27.45
N HIS A 252 14.86 10.22 -26.45
CA HIS A 252 16.02 10.83 -25.79
C HIS A 252 16.82 9.81 -24.95
N LEU A 253 16.19 8.71 -24.52
CA LEU A 253 16.84 7.59 -23.83
C LEU A 253 17.32 6.50 -24.80
N ALA A 254 17.05 6.65 -26.10
CA ALA A 254 17.40 5.66 -27.10
C ALA A 254 18.88 5.73 -27.44
N GLY A 255 19.56 4.59 -27.40
CA GLY A 255 20.98 4.49 -27.70
C GLY A 255 21.69 3.50 -26.79
N TYR A 256 22.93 3.17 -27.12
CA TYR A 256 23.76 2.27 -26.31
C TYR A 256 24.49 2.99 -25.16
N GLU A 257 24.23 4.28 -24.97
CA GLU A 257 24.87 5.11 -23.93
C GLU A 257 24.30 4.81 -22.54
N GLN A 258 25.09 5.12 -21.52
CA GLN A 258 24.62 5.08 -20.14
C GLN A 258 23.62 6.21 -19.90
N GLN A 259 22.55 5.91 -19.19
CA GLN A 259 21.45 6.85 -18.90
C GLN A 259 21.20 6.94 -17.40
N ASP A 260 20.49 8.00 -17.01
CA ASP A 260 20.07 8.19 -15.62
C ASP A 260 18.88 7.27 -15.27
N ALA A 261 18.98 6.56 -14.14
CA ALA A 261 17.93 5.66 -13.69
C ALA A 261 16.63 6.40 -13.29
N HIS A 262 16.73 7.64 -12.79
CA HIS A 262 15.56 8.49 -12.51
C HIS A 262 14.85 8.87 -13.80
N GLU A 263 15.59 9.33 -14.82
CA GLU A 263 15.01 9.70 -16.12
C GLU A 263 14.32 8.50 -16.77
N PHE A 264 14.95 7.32 -16.73
CA PHE A 264 14.33 6.08 -17.21
C PHE A 264 13.07 5.71 -16.42
N LEU A 265 13.06 5.86 -15.09
CA LEU A 265 11.86 5.62 -14.28
C LEU A 265 10.70 6.52 -14.71
N ILE A 266 10.93 7.82 -14.82
CA ILE A 266 9.88 8.78 -15.20
C ILE A 266 9.39 8.50 -16.62
N ALA A 267 10.28 8.21 -17.56
CA ALA A 267 9.90 7.84 -18.92
C ALA A 267 9.09 6.53 -18.95
N ALA A 268 9.48 5.51 -18.19
CA ALA A 268 8.75 4.24 -18.12
C ALA A 268 7.36 4.41 -17.52
N LEU A 269 7.22 5.19 -16.43
CA LEU A 269 5.93 5.50 -15.81
C LEU A 269 5.03 6.30 -16.77
N ASP A 270 5.57 7.25 -17.55
CA ASP A 270 4.82 7.98 -18.55
C ASP A 270 4.30 7.09 -19.68
N VAL A 271 5.15 6.21 -20.22
CA VAL A 271 4.73 5.26 -21.26
C VAL A 271 3.65 4.32 -20.71
N LEU A 272 3.82 3.80 -19.49
CA LEU A 272 2.82 2.95 -18.83
C LEU A 272 1.49 3.69 -18.64
N HIS A 273 1.53 4.91 -18.13
CA HIS A 273 0.36 5.77 -17.94
C HIS A 273 -0.40 5.98 -19.25
N ARG A 274 0.31 6.35 -20.33
CA ARG A 274 -0.30 6.55 -21.65
C ARG A 274 -0.90 5.28 -22.22
N HIS A 275 -0.25 4.14 -22.04
CA HIS A 275 -0.73 2.86 -22.56
C HIS A 275 -1.87 2.27 -21.70
N CYS A 276 -1.96 2.61 -20.41
CA CYS A 276 -3.12 2.28 -19.58
C CYS A 276 -4.35 3.16 -19.86
N LYS A 277 -4.16 4.41 -20.31
CA LYS A 277 -5.27 5.34 -20.64
C LYS A 277 -6.18 4.82 -21.76
N GLY A 278 -5.69 3.93 -22.62
CA GLY A 278 -6.51 3.24 -23.64
C GLY A 278 -7.65 2.41 -23.04
N ASP A 279 -7.51 1.93 -21.80
CA ASP A 279 -8.52 1.07 -21.15
C ASP A 279 -9.60 1.85 -20.39
N THR A 280 -9.44 3.16 -20.19
CA THR A 280 -10.40 4.00 -19.44
C THR A 280 -11.55 4.51 -20.31
N ILE A 281 -12.29 3.59 -20.94
CA ILE A 281 -13.66 3.85 -21.37
C ILE A 281 -14.56 3.48 -20.18
N ASN A 282 -15.10 4.48 -19.48
CA ASN A 282 -16.21 4.24 -18.55
C ASN A 282 -17.40 3.64 -19.32
N ASP A 283 -18.17 2.74 -18.71
CA ASP A 283 -19.42 2.13 -19.25
C ASP A 283 -20.45 3.15 -19.80
N ASN A 284 -20.25 4.44 -19.59
CA ASN A 284 -21.08 5.55 -20.07
C ASN A 284 -20.48 6.35 -21.25
N GLY A 285 -19.38 5.90 -21.87
CA GLY A 285 -18.82 6.52 -23.09
C GLY A 285 -18.31 7.97 -22.94
N LYS A 286 -18.19 8.49 -21.71
CA LYS A 286 -17.67 9.85 -21.45
C LYS A 286 -16.20 9.76 -21.06
N LYS A 287 -15.33 10.34 -21.89
CA LYS A 287 -13.92 10.63 -21.56
C LYS A 287 -13.87 11.41 -20.25
N ALA A 288 -12.99 11.02 -19.33
CA ALA A 288 -12.73 11.81 -18.13
C ALA A 288 -12.22 13.19 -18.56
N ASN A 289 -13.02 14.23 -18.29
CA ASN A 289 -12.80 15.61 -18.77
C ASN A 289 -11.70 16.37 -18.00
N ASN A 290 -10.83 15.69 -17.25
CA ASN A 290 -9.73 16.33 -16.55
C ASN A 290 -8.39 15.65 -16.91
N PRO A 291 -7.52 16.27 -17.72
CA PRO A 291 -6.23 15.70 -18.11
C PRO A 291 -5.29 15.42 -16.92
N ASN A 292 -5.56 16.05 -15.76
CA ASN A 292 -4.79 15.94 -14.52
C ASN A 292 -5.22 14.82 -13.57
N HIS A 293 -6.20 13.98 -13.94
CA HIS A 293 -6.61 12.84 -13.11
C HIS A 293 -6.95 11.63 -13.97
N CYS A 294 -6.04 10.67 -14.09
CA CYS A 294 -6.33 9.37 -14.69
C CYS A 294 -6.67 8.36 -13.59
N ASN A 295 -7.50 7.37 -13.93
CA ASN A 295 -7.80 6.25 -13.06
C ASN A 295 -6.96 5.01 -13.39
N CYS A 296 -5.81 5.18 -14.05
CA CYS A 296 -4.93 4.07 -14.38
C CYS A 296 -4.16 3.60 -13.14
N ILE A 297 -3.61 2.38 -13.22
CA ILE A 297 -2.85 1.78 -12.12
C ILE A 297 -1.63 2.63 -11.72
N ILE A 298 -1.01 3.32 -12.67
CA ILE A 298 0.14 4.19 -12.40
C ILE A 298 -0.29 5.40 -11.56
N ASP A 299 -1.38 6.07 -11.94
CA ASP A 299 -1.90 7.21 -11.18
C ASP A 299 -2.44 6.79 -9.80
N GLN A 300 -3.02 5.61 -9.68
CA GLN A 300 -3.48 5.10 -8.37
C GLN A 300 -2.31 4.82 -7.43
N ILE A 301 -1.18 4.30 -7.94
CA ILE A 301 -0.05 3.87 -7.12
C ILE A 301 0.95 5.00 -6.86
N PHE A 302 1.38 5.70 -7.90
CA PHE A 302 2.54 6.62 -7.84
C PHE A 302 2.16 8.10 -7.81
N THR A 303 0.93 8.47 -8.16
CA THR A 303 0.56 9.90 -8.24
C THR A 303 0.17 10.46 -6.87
N GLY A 304 1.04 11.33 -6.36
CA GLY A 304 0.77 12.23 -5.24
C GLY A 304 0.26 13.59 -5.70
N GLY A 305 -0.07 14.46 -4.74
CA GLY A 305 -0.44 15.85 -4.98
C GLY A 305 0.40 16.78 -4.10
N LEU A 306 1.21 17.63 -4.72
CA LEU A 306 2.06 18.61 -4.07
C LEU A 306 1.33 19.97 -4.02
N GLN A 307 1.16 20.52 -2.82
CA GLN A 307 0.58 21.84 -2.62
C GLN A 307 1.68 22.89 -2.60
N SER A 308 1.64 23.82 -3.57
CA SER A 308 2.49 25.00 -3.63
C SER A 308 1.70 26.23 -3.17
N ASP A 309 2.04 26.73 -1.99
CA ASP A 309 1.48 27.96 -1.43
C ASP A 309 2.42 29.14 -1.69
N VAL A 310 1.88 30.22 -2.24
CA VAL A 310 2.57 31.51 -2.37
C VAL A 310 1.91 32.51 -1.42
N THR A 311 2.66 33.00 -0.43
CA THR A 311 2.15 33.91 0.60
C THR A 311 2.75 35.30 0.45
N CYS A 312 1.90 36.29 0.17
CA CYS A 312 2.29 37.70 0.11
C CYS A 312 2.82 38.16 1.48
N GLN A 313 3.96 38.85 1.51
CA GLN A 313 4.54 39.33 2.77
C GLN A 313 3.88 40.60 3.31
N VAL A 314 3.02 41.27 2.52
CA VAL A 314 2.34 42.50 2.93
C VAL A 314 0.92 42.23 3.43
N CYS A 315 0.08 41.58 2.62
CA CYS A 315 -1.31 41.32 2.99
C CYS A 315 -1.57 39.90 3.52
N HIS A 316 -0.55 39.04 3.54
CA HIS A 316 -0.65 37.63 3.95
C HIS A 316 -1.66 36.79 3.15
N GLY A 317 -2.15 37.29 2.01
CA GLY A 317 -2.95 36.52 1.08
C GLY A 317 -2.18 35.33 0.54
N VAL A 318 -2.81 34.15 0.56
CA VAL A 318 -2.23 32.89 0.09
C VAL A 318 -2.85 32.50 -1.24
N SER A 319 -2.00 32.19 -2.22
CA SER A 319 -2.40 31.54 -3.47
C SER A 319 -1.91 30.10 -3.45
N THR A 320 -2.82 29.15 -3.61
CA THR A 320 -2.53 27.71 -3.53
C THR A 320 -2.72 27.05 -4.88
N THR A 321 -1.74 26.24 -5.27
CA THR A 321 -1.75 25.41 -6.48
C THR A 321 -1.45 23.97 -6.08
N ILE A 322 -2.08 22.99 -6.74
CA ILE A 322 -1.88 21.57 -6.46
C ILE A 322 -1.39 20.91 -7.74
N ASP A 323 -0.16 20.43 -7.72
CA ASP A 323 0.51 19.81 -8.86
C ASP A 323 0.66 18.30 -8.61
N PRO A 324 0.29 17.44 -9.57
CA PRO A 324 0.54 16.00 -9.46
C PRO A 324 2.05 15.71 -9.58
N PHE A 325 2.51 14.66 -8.91
CA PHE A 325 3.91 14.20 -9.01
C PHE A 325 4.00 12.68 -8.93
N TRP A 326 5.04 12.08 -9.52
CA TRP A 326 5.38 10.65 -9.38
C TRP A 326 6.57 10.39 -8.46
N ASP A 327 7.42 11.41 -8.27
CA ASP A 327 8.59 11.36 -7.39
C ASP A 327 8.79 12.69 -6.64
N ILE A 328 9.62 12.63 -5.59
CA ILE A 328 10.07 13.80 -4.85
C ILE A 328 11.60 13.85 -4.96
N SER A 329 12.09 14.79 -5.77
CA SER A 329 13.51 15.01 -5.97
C SER A 329 14.08 15.98 -4.92
N LEU A 330 14.93 15.48 -4.03
CA LEU A 330 15.45 16.15 -2.84
C LEU A 330 16.88 16.66 -3.04
N ASP A 331 17.09 17.93 -2.69
CA ASP A 331 18.42 18.53 -2.70
C ASP A 331 19.27 18.08 -1.49
N LEU A 332 20.56 17.89 -1.72
CA LEU A 332 21.50 17.37 -0.73
C LEU A 332 22.42 18.46 -0.15
N PRO A 333 22.89 18.31 1.11
CA PRO A 333 23.93 19.15 1.65
C PRO A 333 25.17 19.14 0.77
N GLY A 334 25.68 20.32 0.50
CA GLY A 334 26.82 20.54 -0.37
C GLY A 334 26.43 20.89 -1.80
N SER A 335 25.16 20.88 -2.22
CA SER A 335 24.73 21.50 -3.50
C SER A 335 25.01 23.01 -3.49
N SER A 336 25.06 23.64 -4.66
CA SER A 336 25.25 25.08 -4.83
C SER A 336 24.10 25.95 -4.29
N THR A 337 23.02 25.35 -3.77
CA THR A 337 21.97 26.10 -3.07
C THR A 337 22.43 26.47 -1.66
N PRO A 338 22.26 27.73 -1.21
CA PRO A 338 22.77 28.16 0.08
C PRO A 338 22.17 27.33 1.21
N PHE A 339 23.05 26.60 1.90
CA PHE A 339 22.72 25.81 3.08
C PHE A 339 22.47 26.76 4.26
N TRP A 340 21.25 27.30 4.34
CA TRP A 340 20.85 28.08 5.50
C TRP A 340 20.65 27.13 6.69
N PRO A 341 21.40 27.29 7.80
CA PRO A 341 21.23 26.48 8.99
C PRO A 341 19.80 26.59 9.52
N LEU A 342 19.36 25.56 10.24
CA LEU A 342 18.06 25.51 10.92
C LEU A 342 18.03 26.61 11.99
N SER A 343 17.46 27.77 11.65
CA SER A 343 17.18 28.95 12.49
C SER A 343 18.39 29.70 13.08
N PRO A 344 18.41 31.05 13.03
CA PRO A 344 19.29 31.89 13.85
C PRO A 344 18.63 32.15 15.21
N GLY A 345 19.18 31.58 16.28
CA GLY A 345 18.62 31.77 17.64
C GLY A 345 19.40 31.12 18.78
N GLY A 346 20.71 30.90 18.62
CA GLY A 346 21.60 30.49 19.71
C GLY A 346 22.77 31.47 19.77
N ASP A 347 22.85 32.22 20.86
CA ASP A 347 23.81 33.30 21.07
C ASP A 347 25.26 32.90 20.79
N GLY A 348 25.97 33.83 20.17
CA GLY A 348 27.42 33.75 19.99
C GLY A 348 28.13 33.72 21.34
N SER A 349 28.89 32.66 21.56
CA SER A 349 30.04 32.68 22.45
C SER A 349 31.14 31.85 21.82
N THR A 350 32.11 32.56 21.27
CA THR A 350 33.40 32.06 20.81
C THR A 350 34.16 31.50 22.01
N VAL A 351 34.21 30.17 22.15
CA VAL A 351 35.20 29.50 22.99
C VAL A 351 35.71 28.24 22.29
N ASN A 352 36.96 28.34 21.85
CA ASN A 352 37.98 27.31 21.67
C ASN A 352 37.56 25.87 21.26
N GLY A 353 37.92 25.51 20.04
CA GLY A 353 38.75 24.32 19.83
C GLY A 353 38.13 22.95 20.09
N GLU A 354 36.96 22.65 19.52
CA GLU A 354 36.60 21.27 19.18
C GLU A 354 35.94 21.23 17.81
N SER A 355 36.46 20.36 16.94
CA SER A 355 35.92 20.06 15.63
C SER A 355 34.44 19.67 15.73
N HIS A 356 33.55 20.49 15.18
CA HIS A 356 32.14 20.15 14.97
C HIS A 356 32.06 18.83 14.18
N LEU A 357 31.80 17.70 14.86
CA LEU A 357 31.21 16.53 14.22
C LEU A 357 29.77 16.92 13.84
N SER A 358 29.58 17.38 12.60
CA SER A 358 28.25 17.55 12.02
C SER A 358 27.53 16.20 12.02
N GLY A 359 26.37 16.13 12.68
CA GLY A 359 25.49 14.97 12.59
C GLY A 359 25.22 14.59 11.13
N SER A 360 25.21 13.28 10.84
CA SER A 360 24.92 12.76 9.50
C SER A 360 23.57 13.29 8.98
N THR A 361 23.52 13.76 7.73
CA THR A 361 22.26 14.21 7.12
C THR A 361 21.28 13.05 6.99
N THR A 362 20.02 13.27 7.35
CA THR A 362 18.96 12.26 7.20
C THR A 362 18.01 12.58 6.06
N LEU A 363 17.29 11.57 5.54
CA LEU A 363 16.19 11.76 4.59
C LEU A 363 15.12 12.72 5.13
N THR A 364 14.84 12.64 6.42
CA THR A 364 13.91 13.54 7.13
C THR A 364 14.39 14.99 7.08
N ASP A 365 15.70 15.25 7.19
CA ASP A 365 16.25 16.60 7.06
C ASP A 365 16.09 17.14 5.64
N CYS A 366 16.31 16.29 4.63
CA CYS A 366 16.08 16.64 3.23
C CYS A 366 14.61 17.00 2.98
N LEU A 367 13.66 16.22 3.53
CA LEU A 367 12.23 16.50 3.43
C LEU A 367 11.83 17.79 4.15
N ARG A 368 12.37 18.04 5.36
CA ARG A 368 12.13 19.31 6.07
C ARG A 368 12.58 20.52 5.25
N ARG A 369 13.72 20.41 4.57
CA ARG A 369 14.22 21.47 3.68
C ARG A 369 13.33 21.64 2.46
N PHE A 370 12.92 20.54 1.82
CA PHE A 370 12.01 20.56 0.69
C PHE A 370 10.68 21.24 1.02
N THR A 371 10.16 21.06 2.24
CA THR A 371 8.89 21.67 2.67
C THR A 371 9.04 23.02 3.40
N ARG A 372 10.26 23.57 3.46
CA ARG A 372 10.53 24.83 4.17
C ARG A 372 10.02 26.02 3.31
N PRO A 373 9.38 27.03 3.91
CA PRO A 373 9.10 28.27 3.21
C PRO A 373 10.40 28.93 2.74
N GLU A 374 10.46 29.31 1.47
CA GLU A 374 11.56 30.05 0.87
C GLU A 374 11.09 31.44 0.45
N HIS A 375 11.92 32.46 0.68
CA HIS A 375 11.65 33.82 0.20
C HIS A 375 12.08 33.92 -1.26
N LEU A 376 11.18 34.35 -2.15
CA LEU A 376 11.48 34.44 -3.58
C LEU A 376 12.48 35.58 -3.89
N GLY A 377 12.66 36.52 -2.96
CA GLY A 377 13.58 37.63 -3.10
C GLY A 377 13.04 38.80 -3.93
N SER A 378 13.75 39.93 -3.88
CA SER A 378 13.34 41.19 -4.50
C SER A 378 13.33 41.17 -6.02
N SER A 379 14.05 40.23 -6.65
CA SER A 379 14.11 40.03 -8.10
C SER A 379 12.94 39.21 -8.67
N ALA A 380 12.16 38.53 -7.83
CA ALA A 380 11.06 37.66 -8.24
C ALA A 380 9.73 38.06 -7.57
N LYS A 381 9.45 39.37 -7.50
CA LYS A 381 8.19 39.89 -6.96
C LYS A 381 6.99 39.41 -7.78
N ILE A 382 5.91 39.05 -7.09
CA ILE A 382 4.67 38.56 -7.71
C ILE A 382 3.61 39.64 -7.59
N LYS A 383 2.84 39.86 -8.66
CA LYS A 383 1.70 40.77 -8.63
C LYS A 383 0.61 40.18 -7.73
N CYS A 384 0.46 40.75 -6.53
CA CYS A 384 -0.52 40.29 -5.56
C CYS A 384 -1.92 40.76 -5.96
N GLY A 385 -2.90 39.85 -6.01
CA GLY A 385 -4.30 40.18 -6.30
C GLY A 385 -4.95 41.08 -5.26
N GLY A 386 -4.57 40.95 -3.97
CA GLY A 386 -5.11 41.79 -2.88
C GLY A 386 -4.44 43.16 -2.76
N CYS A 387 -3.13 43.26 -2.99
CA CYS A 387 -2.40 44.54 -2.93
C CYS A 387 -2.42 45.30 -4.27
N HIS A 388 -2.92 44.68 -5.35
CA HIS A 388 -2.89 45.16 -6.73
C HIS A 388 -1.50 45.66 -7.22
N SER A 389 -0.42 45.19 -6.60
CA SER A 389 0.96 45.64 -6.82
C SER A 389 1.95 44.48 -6.69
N TYR A 390 3.18 44.68 -7.18
CA TYR A 390 4.25 43.67 -7.10
C TYR A 390 4.82 43.61 -5.69
N GLN A 391 4.64 42.48 -5.02
CA GLN A 391 5.05 42.27 -3.65
C GLN A 391 6.05 41.12 -3.54
N GLU A 392 6.85 41.18 -2.49
CA GLU A 392 7.65 40.03 -2.09
C GLU A 392 6.73 38.96 -1.49
N SER A 393 7.05 37.71 -1.80
CA SER A 393 6.28 36.56 -1.39
C SER A 393 7.20 35.45 -0.93
N THR A 394 6.70 34.62 -0.03
CA THR A 394 7.31 33.32 0.28
C THR A 394 6.60 32.24 -0.52
N LYS A 395 7.34 31.21 -0.92
CA LYS A 395 6.81 29.99 -1.54
C LYS A 395 7.06 28.83 -0.59
N GLN A 396 6.08 27.94 -0.46
CA GLN A 396 6.23 26.74 0.35
C GLN A 396 5.58 25.54 -0.35
N LEU A 397 6.29 24.42 -0.37
CA LEU A 397 5.78 23.14 -0.86
C LEU A 397 5.36 22.25 0.32
N THR A 398 4.21 21.59 0.23
CA THR A 398 3.72 20.63 1.23
C THR A 398 2.95 19.50 0.54
N MET A 399 2.76 18.37 1.24
CA MET A 399 2.04 17.22 0.68
C MET A 399 0.52 17.38 0.87
N LYS A 400 -0.24 17.48 -0.23
CA LYS A 400 -1.71 17.45 -0.18
C LYS A 400 -2.24 16.02 -0.19
N LYS A 401 -1.68 15.18 -1.06
CA LYS A 401 -2.01 13.77 -1.21
C LYS A 401 -0.71 12.99 -1.34
N LEU A 402 -0.56 11.92 -0.56
CA LEU A 402 0.60 11.03 -0.67
C LEU A 402 0.29 9.84 -1.60
N PRO A 403 1.22 9.43 -2.46
CA PRO A 403 1.05 8.26 -3.33
C PRO A 403 1.10 6.95 -2.52
N ILE A 404 0.55 5.86 -3.03
CA ILE A 404 0.68 4.56 -2.36
C ILE A 404 2.15 4.11 -2.31
N VAL A 405 2.88 4.34 -3.40
CA VAL A 405 4.32 4.14 -3.49
C VAL A 405 4.99 5.50 -3.69
N ALA A 406 5.77 5.92 -2.69
CA ALA A 406 6.57 7.12 -2.76
C ALA A 406 7.97 6.80 -3.30
N CYS A 407 8.39 7.53 -4.33
CA CYS A 407 9.75 7.50 -4.86
C CYS A 407 10.48 8.79 -4.44
N PHE A 408 11.55 8.67 -3.67
CA PHE A 408 12.44 9.78 -3.34
C PHE A 408 13.70 9.69 -4.17
N HIS A 409 13.98 10.74 -4.93
CA HIS A 409 15.21 10.88 -5.69
C HIS A 409 16.16 11.80 -4.93
N LEU A 410 17.31 11.27 -4.51
CA LEU A 410 18.37 12.09 -3.93
C LEU A 410 19.19 12.68 -5.07
N LYS A 411 19.11 14.00 -5.28
CA LYS A 411 19.78 14.68 -6.40
C LYS A 411 21.29 14.70 -6.22
N ARG A 412 21.94 13.58 -6.56
CA ARG A 412 23.38 13.39 -6.43
C ARG A 412 24.17 13.96 -7.58
N PHE A 413 23.52 14.35 -8.66
CA PHE A 413 24.19 14.92 -9.84
C PHE A 413 23.88 16.40 -9.94
N GLU A 414 24.92 17.22 -9.81
CA GLU A 414 24.81 18.66 -9.98
C GLU A 414 25.36 19.04 -11.35
N HIS A 415 24.54 19.74 -12.13
CA HIS A 415 24.92 20.28 -13.42
C HIS A 415 24.68 21.79 -13.41
N SER A 416 25.76 22.55 -13.24
CA SER A 416 25.78 24.00 -13.34
C SER A 416 26.74 24.41 -14.45
N ALA A 417 26.55 25.60 -15.02
CA ALA A 417 27.40 26.16 -16.07
C ALA A 417 28.90 26.17 -15.72
N LYS A 418 29.24 26.15 -14.42
CA LYS A 418 30.62 26.18 -13.91
C LYS A 418 31.09 24.88 -13.26
N LEU A 419 30.17 23.96 -12.91
CA LEU A 419 30.51 22.79 -12.10
C LEU A 419 29.61 21.62 -12.46
N ARG A 420 30.24 20.50 -12.83
CA ARG A 420 29.61 19.18 -12.91
C ARG A 420 30.27 18.30 -11.87
N ARG A 421 29.53 17.88 -10.85
CA ARG A 421 30.06 16.91 -9.86
C ARG A 421 28.99 15.96 -9.34
N LYS A 422 29.45 14.82 -8.83
CA LYS A 422 28.65 13.90 -8.04
C LYS A 422 28.73 14.28 -6.55
N ILE A 423 27.59 14.36 -5.88
CA ILE A 423 27.47 14.55 -4.43
C ILE A 423 27.50 13.17 -3.77
N THR A 424 28.62 12.86 -3.14
CA THR A 424 28.88 11.60 -2.43
C THR A 424 28.49 11.65 -0.95
N THR A 425 27.87 12.75 -0.50
CA THR A 425 27.42 12.93 0.89
C THR A 425 26.50 11.77 1.30
N TYR A 426 26.86 11.10 2.39
CA TYR A 426 26.02 10.05 2.97
C TYR A 426 24.71 10.64 3.50
N VAL A 427 23.60 9.98 3.18
CA VAL A 427 22.26 10.37 3.65
C VAL A 427 21.64 9.16 4.33
N SER A 428 21.42 9.27 5.63
CA SER A 428 20.76 8.21 6.40
C SER A 428 19.26 8.19 6.06
N PHE A 429 18.75 7.08 5.55
CA PHE A 429 17.32 6.87 5.31
C PHE A 429 16.78 5.74 6.20
N PRO A 430 15.59 5.87 6.80
CA PRO A 430 15.06 4.87 7.72
C PRO A 430 14.32 3.74 6.98
N LEU A 431 14.19 2.56 7.61
CA LEU A 431 13.30 1.50 7.09
C LEU A 431 11.82 1.91 7.10
N GLU A 432 11.44 2.72 8.09
CA GLU A 432 10.08 3.23 8.26
C GLU A 432 10.11 4.75 8.24
N LEU A 433 9.22 5.36 7.47
CA LEU A 433 9.15 6.80 7.27
C LEU A 433 7.74 7.30 7.61
N ASP A 434 7.66 8.30 8.48
CA ASP A 434 6.41 9.00 8.77
C ASP A 434 6.36 10.31 7.97
N MET A 435 5.39 10.39 7.05
CA MET A 435 5.20 11.57 6.19
C MET A 435 4.24 12.60 6.78
N THR A 436 3.59 12.31 7.92
CA THR A 436 2.63 13.22 8.58
C THR A 436 3.15 14.64 8.76
N PRO A 437 4.40 14.87 9.23
CA PRO A 437 4.91 16.23 9.45
C PRO A 437 4.99 17.10 8.19
N PHE A 438 4.96 16.51 7.01
CA PHE A 438 5.12 17.17 5.71
C PHE A 438 3.78 17.43 5.01
N MET A 439 2.66 17.03 5.61
CA MET A 439 1.31 17.22 5.09
C MET A 439 0.82 18.68 5.23
N ALA A 440 0.08 19.17 4.24
CA ALA A 440 -0.55 20.49 4.28
C ALA A 440 -1.51 20.65 5.46
N SER A 441 -2.28 19.60 5.80
CA SER A 441 -3.18 19.57 6.96
C SER A 441 -2.44 19.76 8.29
N SER A 442 -1.23 19.22 8.42
CA SER A 442 -0.40 19.38 9.63
C SER A 442 0.06 20.83 9.83
N LYS A 443 0.22 21.60 8.75
CA LYS A 443 0.48 23.05 8.79
C LYS A 443 -0.78 23.81 9.25
N GLU A 444 -1.94 23.49 8.69
CA GLU A 444 -3.22 24.13 9.04
C GLU A 444 -3.56 23.95 10.53
N SER A 445 -3.39 22.75 11.08
CA SER A 445 -3.63 22.48 12.50
C SER A 445 -2.72 23.29 13.43
N ARG A 446 -1.44 23.49 13.05
CA ARG A 446 -0.49 24.29 13.85
C ARG A 446 -0.82 25.78 13.83
N MET A 447 -1.30 26.31 12.71
CA MET A 447 -1.67 27.73 12.59
C MET A 447 -2.96 28.09 13.33
N ASN A 448 -3.92 27.16 13.41
CA ASN A 448 -5.24 27.40 14.03
C ASN A 448 -5.27 27.24 15.56
N GLY A 449 -4.11 27.04 16.22
CA GLY A 449 -4.02 27.00 17.68
C GLY A 449 -4.80 25.85 18.35
N GLN A 450 -5.28 24.86 17.58
CA GLN A 450 -5.90 23.67 18.12
C GLN A 450 -4.80 22.76 18.69
N TYR A 451 -4.57 22.88 20.00
CA TYR A 451 -3.94 21.81 20.78
C TYR A 451 -4.68 20.52 20.52
N GLN A 452 -4.00 19.56 19.88
CA GLN A 452 -4.37 18.15 19.73
C GLN A 452 -5.85 17.85 20.01
N GLN A 453 -6.73 18.12 19.03
CA GLN A 453 -7.73 17.09 18.78
C GLN A 453 -6.91 15.83 18.56
N THR A 454 -7.13 14.83 19.40
CA THR A 454 -6.48 13.53 19.36
C THR A 454 -6.48 13.05 17.93
N VAL A 455 -5.39 13.30 17.19
CA VAL A 455 -5.07 12.53 16.00
C VAL A 455 -5.09 11.11 16.52
N ASP A 456 -6.08 10.33 16.08
CA ASP A 456 -6.19 8.94 16.45
C ASP A 456 -4.79 8.36 16.36
N VAL A 457 -4.24 7.89 17.48
CA VAL A 457 -2.92 7.25 17.55
C VAL A 457 -2.88 5.97 16.67
N LEU A 458 -4.04 5.64 16.08
CA LEU A 458 -4.30 4.60 15.11
C LEU A 458 -4.23 5.06 13.64
N ASN A 459 -4.15 6.36 13.36
CA ASN A 459 -4.06 6.88 11.98
C ASN A 459 -2.62 6.70 11.45
N ASN A 460 -2.36 5.50 10.94
CA ASN A 460 -1.08 5.12 10.33
C ASN A 460 -1.04 5.37 8.81
N ASP A 461 -1.95 6.18 8.25
CA ASP A 461 -2.16 6.28 6.80
C ASP A 461 -1.01 6.98 6.04
N ASN A 462 -0.15 7.68 6.79
CA ASN A 462 1.04 8.38 6.29
C ASN A 462 2.36 7.66 6.62
N LYS A 463 2.31 6.44 7.17
CA LYS A 463 3.49 5.63 7.45
C LYS A 463 3.88 4.77 6.26
N TYR A 464 5.18 4.75 5.99
CA TYR A 464 5.78 4.12 4.83
C TYR A 464 6.84 3.11 5.24
N SER A 465 7.02 2.07 4.42
CA SER A 465 8.06 1.07 4.59
C SER A 465 8.93 0.99 3.34
N LEU A 466 10.24 1.07 3.55
CA LEU A 466 11.25 0.94 2.51
C LEU A 466 11.20 -0.48 1.95
N PHE A 467 11.16 -0.59 0.63
CA PHE A 467 11.18 -1.89 -0.06
C PHE A 467 12.15 -1.97 -1.24
N ALA A 468 12.61 -0.84 -1.79
CA ALA A 468 13.69 -0.85 -2.76
C ALA A 468 14.61 0.36 -2.60
N VAL A 469 15.91 0.13 -2.81
CA VAL A 469 16.95 1.17 -2.85
C VAL A 469 17.75 0.97 -4.12
N VAL A 470 17.81 1.98 -4.98
CA VAL A 470 18.71 2.01 -6.14
C VAL A 470 19.96 2.78 -5.75
N ASN A 471 21.13 2.25 -6.11
CA ASN A 471 22.44 2.83 -5.84
C ASN A 471 23.18 3.09 -7.15
N HIS A 472 24.05 4.10 -7.16
CA HIS A 472 24.90 4.41 -8.31
C HIS A 472 26.37 4.44 -7.91
N GLN A 473 27.18 3.50 -8.39
CA GLN A 473 28.62 3.53 -8.14
C GLN A 473 29.34 4.14 -9.34
N GLY A 474 30.30 5.04 -9.12
CA GLY A 474 31.04 5.70 -10.20
C GLY A 474 30.92 7.22 -10.20
N THR A 475 31.26 7.82 -11.34
CA THR A 475 31.29 9.27 -11.60
C THR A 475 30.02 9.74 -12.32
N LEU A 476 29.96 11.00 -12.75
CA LEU A 476 28.86 11.52 -13.57
C LEU A 476 28.78 10.91 -14.97
N GLU A 477 29.92 10.55 -15.55
CA GLU A 477 30.03 10.13 -16.95
C GLU A 477 30.07 8.62 -17.10
N SER A 478 30.44 7.92 -16.03
CA SER A 478 30.48 6.47 -16.02
C SER A 478 30.12 5.92 -14.65
N GLY A 479 29.24 4.94 -14.63
CA GLY A 479 28.94 4.22 -13.41
C GLY A 479 28.15 2.95 -13.61
N HIS A 480 27.71 2.40 -12.48
CA HIS A 480 26.99 1.15 -12.40
C HIS A 480 25.85 1.25 -11.40
N TYR A 481 24.65 0.94 -11.87
CA TYR A 481 23.47 0.92 -11.04
C TYR A 481 23.24 -0.48 -10.46
N THR A 482 22.94 -0.52 -9.16
CA THR A 482 22.52 -1.75 -8.46
C THR A 482 21.27 -1.44 -7.64
N SER A 483 20.50 -2.46 -7.27
CA SER A 483 19.37 -2.27 -6.36
C SER A 483 19.38 -3.25 -5.20
N PHE A 484 18.88 -2.80 -4.05
CA PHE A 484 18.45 -3.67 -2.96
C PHE A 484 16.93 -3.78 -2.99
N ILE A 485 16.41 -5.00 -2.89
CA ILE A 485 14.99 -5.29 -2.93
C ILE A 485 14.60 -6.06 -1.67
N ARG A 486 13.55 -5.59 -0.99
CA ARG A 486 12.90 -6.27 0.12
C ARG A 486 11.87 -7.24 -0.42
N GLN A 487 11.99 -8.50 -0.02
CA GLN A 487 11.06 -9.54 -0.42
C GLN A 487 10.85 -10.55 0.71
N HIS A 488 9.63 -11.11 0.79
CA HIS A 488 9.22 -12.22 1.66
C HIS A 488 9.82 -12.21 3.08
N LYS A 489 9.00 -11.91 4.10
CA LYS A 489 9.43 -11.85 5.52
C LYS A 489 10.62 -10.91 5.73
N ASP A 490 10.59 -9.75 5.06
CA ASP A 490 11.56 -8.67 5.26
C ASP A 490 13.02 -9.04 5.00
N GLN A 491 13.24 -10.02 4.11
CA GLN A 491 14.57 -10.36 3.63
C GLN A 491 14.98 -9.39 2.53
N TRP A 492 16.25 -9.02 2.53
CA TRP A 492 16.82 -8.12 1.54
C TRP A 492 17.74 -8.87 0.59
N PHE A 493 17.71 -8.45 -0.67
CA PHE A 493 18.53 -9.02 -1.74
C PHE A 493 19.17 -7.90 -2.54
N LYS A 494 20.47 -8.01 -2.83
CA LYS A 494 21.16 -7.16 -3.78
C LYS A 494 21.00 -7.74 -5.18
N CYS A 495 20.40 -6.96 -6.06
CA CYS A 495 20.26 -7.22 -7.48
C CYS A 495 21.34 -6.43 -8.24
N ASP A 496 22.28 -7.17 -8.82
CA ASP A 496 23.40 -6.66 -9.60
C ASP A 496 23.34 -7.32 -10.98
N ASP A 497 22.52 -6.72 -11.85
CA ASP A 497 22.14 -7.29 -13.14
C ASP A 497 21.69 -8.77 -13.01
N ALA A 498 22.47 -9.69 -13.56
CA ALA A 498 22.17 -11.12 -13.60
C ALA A 498 22.31 -11.80 -12.24
N ILE A 499 23.04 -11.16 -11.31
CA ILE A 499 23.46 -11.72 -10.04
C ILE A 499 22.54 -11.20 -8.93
N ILE A 500 21.88 -12.14 -8.23
CA ILE A 500 21.11 -11.83 -7.03
C ILE A 500 21.80 -12.47 -5.83
N THR A 501 22.10 -11.66 -4.82
CA THR A 501 22.71 -12.10 -3.57
C THR A 501 21.88 -11.64 -2.38
N LYS A 502 21.94 -12.37 -1.27
CA LYS A 502 21.26 -11.96 -0.03
C LYS A 502 22.03 -10.79 0.60
N ALA A 503 21.32 -9.81 1.14
CA ALA A 503 21.88 -8.66 1.83
C ALA A 503 21.31 -8.56 3.25
N SER A 504 22.08 -7.99 4.18
CA SER A 504 21.58 -7.61 5.49
C SER A 504 20.91 -6.23 5.44
N ILE A 505 20.06 -5.93 6.42
CA ILE A 505 19.48 -4.58 6.57
C ILE A 505 20.58 -3.53 6.68
N LYS A 506 21.69 -3.85 7.36
CA LYS A 506 22.84 -2.96 7.48
C LYS A 506 23.43 -2.61 6.12
N ASP A 507 23.63 -3.60 5.24
CA ASP A 507 24.16 -3.36 3.88
C ASP A 507 23.27 -2.42 3.08
N VAL A 508 21.95 -2.47 3.32
CA VAL A 508 20.97 -1.60 2.66
C VAL A 508 21.04 -0.19 3.22
N LEU A 509 21.00 -0.02 4.55
CA LEU A 509 20.95 1.29 5.19
C LEU A 509 22.28 2.06 5.08
N ASP A 510 23.42 1.35 5.05
CA ASP A 510 24.75 1.94 4.86
C ASP A 510 25.04 2.27 3.38
N SER A 511 24.14 1.90 2.45
CA SER A 511 24.34 2.14 1.02
C SER A 511 24.11 3.61 0.62
N GLU A 512 24.61 3.99 -0.57
CA GLU A 512 24.62 5.40 -1.00
C GLU A 512 23.19 5.98 -1.09
N GLY A 513 22.23 5.21 -1.59
CA GLY A 513 20.86 5.66 -1.84
C GLY A 513 20.79 6.71 -2.94
N TYR A 514 20.39 6.31 -4.14
CA TYR A 514 20.10 7.23 -5.25
C TYR A 514 18.59 7.43 -5.40
N LEU A 515 17.84 6.33 -5.55
CA LEU A 515 16.37 6.31 -5.48
C LEU A 515 15.93 5.45 -4.31
N LEU A 516 14.97 5.94 -3.54
CA LEU A 516 14.39 5.24 -2.39
C LEU A 516 12.90 5.02 -2.65
N PHE A 517 12.48 3.75 -2.70
CA PHE A 517 11.08 3.38 -2.90
C PHE A 517 10.47 2.91 -1.58
N TYR A 518 9.41 3.59 -1.18
CA TYR A 518 8.62 3.26 -0.02
C TYR A 518 7.17 2.97 -0.41
N HIS A 519 6.55 1.97 0.21
CA HIS A 519 5.10 1.76 0.09
C HIS A 519 4.40 2.11 1.41
N LYS A 520 3.14 2.55 1.34
CA LYS A 520 2.32 2.75 2.55
C LYS A 520 2.22 1.45 3.35
N GLN A 521 2.28 1.56 4.68
CA GLN A 521 2.06 0.43 5.59
C GLN A 521 0.60 -0.01 5.64
N PHE A 522 -0.30 0.96 5.48
CA PHE A 522 -1.74 0.74 5.48
C PHE A 522 -2.30 1.24 4.14
N LEU A 523 -2.95 0.34 3.42
CA LEU A 523 -3.70 0.68 2.22
C LEU A 523 -5.15 0.86 2.65
N GLU A 524 -5.62 2.10 2.66
CA GLU A 524 -7.06 2.36 2.71
C GLU A 524 -7.65 1.87 1.38
N TYR A 525 -8.39 0.77 1.44
CA TYR A 525 -9.31 0.40 0.37
C TYR A 525 -10.56 1.27 0.58
N GLU A 526 -10.57 2.46 0.00
CA GLU A 526 -11.80 3.26 -0.13
C GLU A 526 -12.81 2.57 -1.06
#